data_AF-A0A1B7MZ15-F1
#
_entry.id   AF-A0A1B7MZ15-F1
#
_cell.length_a   1.000
_cell.length_b   1.000
_cell.length_c   1.000
_cell.angle_alpha   90.00
_cell.angle_beta   90.00
_cell.angle_gamma   90.00
#
_symmetry.space_group_name_H-M   'P 1'
#
loop_
_entity.id
_entity.type
_entity.pdbx_description
1 polymer ?
#
loop_
_entity_poly.entity_id
_entity_poly.type
_entity_poly.pdbx_seq_one_letter_code
_entity_poly.pdbx_strand_id
1 'polypeptide(L)'
;PVRQYVEWQERIIEEDVDFTTNVAYVAPKGDIDPQQLIAENAPLLPGTLVFRTSYSRFDVTKADGVIGADAMDNYVVYSILSDIPRPSTMVGQIILPCSTPSPTSYEFIVLSRARRVDARSYNEERLGKAYSGCGLYVMAVQKMQDDERLERVGVGVIFEQAWLKSMAGEKVVYLG
;
A
#
# COMPACT_ATOMS: atom_id res chain seq x y z
N PRO A 1 -22.03 -51.65 18.50
CA PRO A 1 -23.43 -51.43 18.06
C PRO A 1 -23.64 -49.94 17.73
N VAL A 2 -24.16 -49.72 16.52
CA VAL A 2 -24.09 -48.49 15.72
C VAL A 2 -24.94 -47.37 16.32
N ARG A 3 -24.38 -46.16 16.47
CA ARG A 3 -25.15 -44.92 16.63
C ARG A 3 -25.33 -44.28 15.26
N GLN A 4 -26.58 -44.31 14.83
CA GLN A 4 -27.14 -43.56 13.70
C GLN A 4 -26.93 -42.06 13.94
N TYR A 5 -26.35 -41.34 12.98
CA TYR A 5 -26.43 -39.89 12.92
C TYR A 5 -26.95 -39.46 11.55
N VAL A 6 -27.94 -38.58 11.66
CA VAL A 6 -28.86 -38.12 10.64
C VAL A 6 -28.15 -37.22 9.64
N GLU A 7 -28.43 -37.47 8.37
CA GLU A 7 -27.99 -36.75 7.19
C GLU A 7 -28.62 -35.34 7.16
N TRP A 8 -27.81 -34.29 7.23
CA TRP A 8 -28.24 -32.93 6.90
C TRP A 8 -27.72 -32.60 5.50
N GLN A 9 -28.60 -32.79 4.51
CA GLN A 9 -28.41 -32.28 3.16
C GLN A 9 -28.73 -30.79 3.13
N GLU A 10 -27.71 -29.93 3.19
CA GLU A 10 -27.85 -28.57 2.71
C GLU A 10 -27.52 -28.55 1.22
N ARG A 11 -28.59 -28.40 0.42
CA ARG A 11 -28.54 -28.02 -1.00
C ARG A 11 -27.83 -26.68 -1.11
N ILE A 12 -26.53 -26.70 -1.36
CA ILE A 12 -25.86 -25.59 -2.03
C ILE A 12 -26.17 -25.78 -3.51
N ILE A 13 -26.98 -24.86 -4.04
CA ILE A 13 -27.09 -24.67 -5.48
C ILE A 13 -25.68 -24.33 -5.95
N GLU A 14 -25.05 -25.25 -6.66
CA GLU A 14 -23.89 -25.00 -7.50
C GLU A 14 -24.28 -23.95 -8.54
N GLU A 15 -24.16 -22.67 -8.20
CA GLU A 15 -23.76 -21.70 -9.21
C GLU A 15 -22.27 -21.91 -9.40
N ASP A 16 -21.93 -22.60 -10.50
CA ASP A 16 -20.60 -22.75 -11.06
C ASP A 16 -19.96 -21.36 -11.27
N VAL A 17 -19.40 -20.79 -10.20
CA VAL A 17 -18.39 -19.75 -10.35
C VAL A 17 -17.12 -20.47 -10.74
N ASP A 18 -16.88 -20.50 -12.04
CA ASP A 18 -15.68 -21.06 -12.64
C ASP A 18 -14.40 -20.33 -12.14
N PHE A 19 -13.80 -20.86 -11.08
CA PHE A 19 -12.50 -20.43 -10.57
C PHE A 19 -11.32 -20.87 -11.47
N THR A 20 -11.58 -21.48 -12.64
CA THR A 20 -10.52 -21.86 -13.59
C THR A 20 -10.10 -20.75 -14.55
N THR A 21 -10.69 -19.56 -14.45
CA THR A 21 -10.10 -18.35 -15.02
C THR A 21 -8.92 -17.90 -14.16
N ASN A 22 -7.85 -18.70 -14.22
CA ASN A 22 -6.51 -18.33 -13.82
C ASN A 22 -6.05 -17.25 -14.80
N VAL A 23 -6.59 -16.03 -14.64
CA VAL A 23 -6.16 -14.86 -15.39
C VAL A 23 -4.72 -14.63 -14.94
N ALA A 24 -3.79 -15.22 -15.70
CA ALA A 24 -2.38 -15.01 -15.51
C ALA A 24 -2.16 -13.51 -15.47
N TYR A 25 -1.67 -13.01 -14.34
CA TYR A 25 -1.42 -11.58 -14.17
C TYR A 25 -0.53 -11.11 -15.32
N VAL A 26 -1.10 -10.27 -16.18
CA VAL A 26 -0.35 -9.58 -17.23
C VAL A 26 0.19 -8.33 -16.58
N ALA A 27 1.52 -8.28 -16.41
CA ALA A 27 2.17 -7.05 -16.00
C ALA A 27 1.73 -5.94 -16.96
N PRO A 28 1.23 -4.79 -16.46
CA PRO A 28 0.85 -3.70 -17.33
C PRO A 28 2.05 -3.33 -18.19
N LYS A 29 1.89 -3.44 -19.52
CA LYS A 29 2.85 -2.92 -20.47
C LYS A 29 2.71 -1.42 -20.42
N GLY A 30 3.45 -0.78 -19.52
CA GLY A 30 3.62 0.66 -19.59
C GLY A 30 4.32 0.96 -20.91
N ASP A 31 3.62 1.61 -21.84
CA ASP A 31 4.29 2.30 -22.94
C ASP A 31 5.02 3.49 -22.31
N ILE A 32 6.24 3.23 -21.88
CA ILE A 32 7.15 4.27 -21.40
C ILE A 32 7.69 4.92 -22.66
N ASP A 33 7.07 6.03 -23.08
CA ASP A 33 7.73 6.94 -24.01
C ASP A 33 8.84 7.68 -23.22
N PRO A 34 10.13 7.40 -23.49
CA PRO A 34 11.22 8.08 -22.80
C PRO A 34 11.17 9.59 -23.04
N GLN A 35 10.64 10.02 -24.19
CA GLN A 35 10.46 11.45 -24.47
C GLN A 35 9.37 12.06 -23.59
N GLN A 36 8.32 11.33 -23.18
CA GLN A 36 7.34 11.83 -22.19
C GLN A 36 7.90 11.90 -20.76
N LEU A 37 8.86 11.04 -20.40
CA LEU A 37 9.55 11.15 -19.10
C LEU A 37 10.54 12.33 -19.06
N ILE A 38 11.07 12.70 -20.22
CA ILE A 38 12.04 13.79 -20.42
C ILE A 38 11.35 15.10 -20.87
N ALA A 39 10.06 15.06 -21.22
CA ALA A 39 9.32 16.16 -21.87
C ALA A 39 9.16 17.40 -20.98
N GLU A 40 9.26 17.25 -19.66
CA GLU A 40 9.42 18.39 -18.77
C GLU A 40 10.91 18.70 -18.71
N ASN A 41 11.34 19.81 -19.32
CA ASN A 41 12.73 20.29 -19.42
C ASN A 41 13.39 20.61 -18.06
N ALA A 42 13.06 19.90 -16.99
CA ALA A 42 13.72 19.97 -15.71
C ALA A 42 15.12 19.34 -15.84
N PRO A 43 16.21 20.08 -15.53
CA PRO A 43 17.55 19.51 -15.51
C PRO A 43 17.63 18.42 -14.44
N LEU A 44 17.64 17.15 -14.87
CA LEU A 44 17.78 16.01 -13.97
C LEU A 44 19.22 15.94 -13.45
N LEU A 45 19.39 15.97 -12.13
CA LEU A 45 20.69 15.77 -11.52
C LEU A 45 21.12 14.30 -11.63
N PRO A 46 22.42 14.00 -11.86
CA PRO A 46 22.92 12.64 -11.86
C PRO A 46 22.51 11.87 -10.60
N GLY A 47 21.96 10.67 -10.77
CA GLY A 47 21.43 9.84 -9.68
C GLY A 47 19.93 10.00 -9.41
N THR A 48 19.25 10.93 -10.07
CA THR A 48 17.78 11.08 -9.96
C THR A 48 17.07 9.84 -10.55
N LEU A 49 16.19 9.22 -9.78
CA LEU A 49 15.35 8.12 -10.25
C LEU A 49 14.05 8.69 -10.83
N VAL A 50 13.72 8.31 -12.06
CA VAL A 50 12.52 8.76 -12.76
C VAL A 50 11.62 7.58 -13.07
N PHE A 51 10.38 7.62 -12.58
CA PHE A 51 9.40 6.56 -12.83
C PHE A 51 7.98 7.10 -12.76
N ARG A 52 7.08 6.53 -13.56
CA ARG A 52 5.64 6.78 -13.46
C ARG A 52 5.03 5.76 -12.49
N THR A 53 4.24 6.24 -11.54
CA THR A 53 3.55 5.38 -10.58
C THR A 53 2.25 6.02 -10.09
N SER A 54 1.42 5.21 -9.44
CA SER A 54 0.24 5.72 -8.75
C SER A 54 0.63 6.36 -7.41
N TYR A 55 -0.11 7.40 -7.03
CA TYR A 55 0.07 8.11 -5.77
C TYR A 55 -1.26 8.42 -5.09
N SER A 56 -1.23 8.51 -3.77
CA SER A 56 -2.39 8.91 -2.96
C SER A 56 -1.92 9.42 -1.60
N ARG A 57 -2.74 10.22 -0.93
CA ARG A 57 -2.40 10.82 0.37
C ARG A 57 -3.05 10.04 1.50
N PHE A 58 -2.26 9.72 2.53
CA PHE A 58 -2.75 9.04 3.72
C PHE A 58 -2.23 9.73 4.98
N ASP A 59 -3.04 9.65 6.02
CA ASP A 59 -2.64 10.12 7.34
C ASP A 59 -1.85 9.03 8.05
N VAL A 60 -0.90 9.45 8.88
CA VAL A 60 -0.07 8.56 9.68
C VAL A 60 -0.09 8.99 11.14
N THR A 61 -0.15 8.00 12.02
CA THR A 61 -0.01 8.20 13.46
C THR A 61 1.02 7.21 14.00
N LYS A 62 1.80 7.63 14.99
CA LYS A 62 2.76 6.77 15.67
C LYS A 62 2.02 5.55 16.22
N ALA A 63 2.53 4.35 15.95
CA ALA A 63 1.89 3.12 16.40
C ALA A 63 2.23 2.86 17.88
N ASP A 64 1.22 2.58 18.70
CA ASP A 64 1.41 2.21 20.10
C ASP A 64 1.90 0.75 20.20
N GLY A 65 2.95 0.50 20.99
CA GLY A 65 3.27 -0.85 21.47
C GLY A 65 3.90 -1.84 20.49
N VAL A 66 4.64 -1.38 19.47
CA VAL A 66 5.48 -2.29 18.67
C VAL A 66 6.68 -2.74 19.49
N ILE A 67 6.61 -3.96 20.04
CA ILE A 67 7.71 -4.61 20.76
C ILE A 67 8.86 -4.82 19.77
N GLY A 68 9.93 -4.03 19.92
CA GLY A 68 11.13 -4.12 19.08
C GLY A 68 11.79 -2.78 18.77
N ALA A 69 11.11 -1.64 18.99
CA ALA A 69 11.74 -0.32 18.92
C ALA A 69 12.43 -0.03 20.25
N ASP A 70 13.71 -0.36 20.34
CA ASP A 70 14.54 0.09 21.44
C ASP A 70 14.60 1.62 21.39
N ALA A 71 14.71 2.29 22.54
CA ALA A 71 14.69 3.76 22.63
C ALA A 71 15.89 4.46 21.92
N MET A 72 16.73 3.67 21.24
CA MET A 72 17.91 4.06 20.48
C MET A 72 17.70 4.08 18.96
N ASP A 73 16.53 3.67 18.45
CA ASP A 73 16.28 3.65 17.01
C ASP A 73 15.87 5.03 16.46
N ASN A 74 16.61 5.53 15.47
CA ASN A 74 16.30 6.76 14.72
C ASN A 74 14.97 6.67 13.93
N TYR A 75 14.34 5.51 13.90
CA TYR A 75 13.14 5.20 13.15
C TYR A 75 12.13 4.45 14.03
N VAL A 76 10.85 4.66 13.78
CA VAL A 76 9.76 3.97 14.48
C VAL A 76 8.62 3.66 13.53
N VAL A 77 7.78 2.69 13.91
CA VAL A 77 6.61 2.27 13.13
C VAL A 77 5.45 3.24 13.38
N TYR A 78 4.83 3.67 12.28
CA TYR A 78 3.60 4.44 12.25
C TYR A 78 2.51 3.61 11.57
N SER A 79 1.27 3.75 12.04
CA SER A 79 0.07 3.26 11.38
C SER A 79 -0.32 4.20 10.25
N ILE A 80 -0.59 3.64 9.06
CA ILE A 80 -1.20 4.36 7.94
C ILE A 80 -2.71 4.27 8.11
N LEU A 81 -3.39 5.40 8.04
CA LEU A 81 -4.82 5.52 8.27
C LEU A 81 -5.56 5.92 6.98
N SER A 82 -6.73 5.35 6.79
CA SER A 82 -7.68 5.75 5.74
C SER A 82 -9.04 6.01 6.35
N ASP A 83 -9.68 7.10 5.93
CA ASP A 83 -11.06 7.41 6.27
C ASP A 83 -12.08 6.64 5.41
N ILE A 84 -11.62 5.83 4.45
CA ILE A 84 -12.46 5.02 3.58
C ILE A 84 -12.14 3.54 3.79
N PRO A 85 -13.09 2.74 4.32
CA PRO A 85 -14.40 3.15 4.83
C PRO A 85 -14.32 3.85 6.20
N ARG A 86 -15.32 4.68 6.51
CA ARG A 86 -15.45 5.31 7.84
C ARG A 86 -15.91 4.29 8.89
N PRO A 87 -15.48 4.43 10.16
CA PRO A 87 -14.55 5.43 10.68
C PRO A 87 -13.09 5.11 10.31
N SER A 88 -12.18 6.07 10.53
CA SER A 88 -10.76 5.92 10.19
C SER A 88 -10.20 4.55 10.63
N THR A 89 -9.55 3.88 9.70
CA THR A 89 -9.10 2.49 9.85
C THR A 89 -7.61 2.41 9.55
N MET A 90 -6.88 1.62 10.34
CA MET A 90 -5.50 1.29 10.02
C MET A 90 -5.47 0.40 8.77
N VAL A 91 -4.80 0.90 7.73
CA VAL A 91 -4.72 0.26 6.41
C VAL A 91 -3.31 -0.14 6.02
N GLY A 92 -2.35 0.01 6.93
CA GLY A 92 -0.96 -0.29 6.68
C GLY A 92 -0.04 0.22 7.78
N GLN A 93 1.25 0.02 7.56
CA GLN A 93 2.31 0.48 8.45
C GLN A 93 3.46 1.06 7.64
N ILE A 94 4.13 2.04 8.22
CA ILE A 94 5.31 2.68 7.62
C ILE A 94 6.37 2.93 8.68
N ILE A 95 7.63 2.77 8.29
CA ILE A 95 8.78 3.14 9.12
C ILE A 95 9.16 4.57 8.75
N LEU A 96 9.11 5.48 9.73
CA LEU A 96 9.45 6.90 9.59
C LEU A 96 10.49 7.29 10.65
N PRO A 97 11.25 8.38 10.44
CA PRO A 97 12.13 8.94 11.46
C PRO A 97 11.39 9.21 12.78
N CYS A 98 12.05 9.01 13.91
CA CYS A 98 11.46 9.25 15.23
C CYS A 98 11.09 10.72 15.47
N SER A 99 11.72 11.64 14.73
CA SER A 99 11.44 13.07 14.71
C SER A 99 10.17 13.44 13.94
N THR A 100 9.53 12.50 13.24
CA THR A 100 8.33 12.76 12.47
C THR A 100 7.16 13.12 13.39
N PRO A 101 6.51 14.29 13.20
CA PRO A 101 5.33 14.68 13.96
C PRO A 101 4.21 13.65 13.86
N SER A 102 3.44 13.47 14.93
CA SER A 102 2.29 12.57 14.97
C SER A 102 1.10 13.26 15.62
N PRO A 103 -0.08 13.34 14.95
CA PRO A 103 -0.35 12.85 13.60
C PRO A 103 0.27 13.73 12.50
N THR A 104 0.49 13.16 11.31
CA THR A 104 0.87 13.91 10.10
C THR A 104 0.31 13.21 8.86
N SER A 105 0.52 13.80 7.67
CA SER A 105 -0.03 13.31 6.41
C SER A 105 1.01 13.36 5.30
N TYR A 106 1.24 12.24 4.63
CA TYR A 106 2.21 12.13 3.55
C TYR A 106 1.54 11.72 2.25
N GLU A 107 2.16 12.11 1.16
CA GLU A 107 1.89 11.51 -0.13
C GLU A 107 2.65 10.19 -0.22
N PHE A 108 1.95 9.14 -0.62
CA PHE A 108 2.51 7.82 -0.83
C PHE A 108 2.56 7.52 -2.32
N ILE A 109 3.59 6.79 -2.73
CA ILE A 109 3.75 6.24 -4.07
C ILE A 109 3.93 4.72 -4.00
N VAL A 110 3.39 3.98 -4.97
CA VAL A 110 3.56 2.52 -5.04
C VAL A 110 4.91 2.16 -5.65
N LEU A 111 5.61 1.23 -5.02
CA LEU A 111 6.87 0.68 -5.53
C LEU A 111 6.65 -0.68 -6.20
N SER A 112 5.93 -1.58 -5.53
CA SER A 112 5.65 -2.93 -6.03
C SER A 112 4.57 -3.63 -5.19
N ARG A 113 4.10 -4.78 -5.66
CA ARG A 113 3.19 -5.64 -4.90
C ARG A 113 3.94 -6.44 -3.83
N ALA A 114 3.35 -6.56 -2.64
CA ALA A 114 3.85 -7.37 -1.54
C ALA A 114 3.12 -8.72 -1.49
N ARG A 115 3.89 -9.82 -1.49
CA ARG A 115 3.35 -11.18 -1.65
C ARG A 115 2.64 -11.73 -0.41
N ARG A 116 2.95 -11.20 0.78
CA ARG A 116 2.30 -11.52 2.05
C ARG A 116 2.26 -10.28 2.94
N VAL A 117 1.08 -9.94 3.42
CA VAL A 117 0.93 -9.11 4.61
C VAL A 117 0.38 -10.02 5.71
N ASP A 118 0.91 -9.90 6.91
CA ASP A 118 0.44 -10.72 8.03
C ASP A 118 -1.03 -10.42 8.30
N ALA A 119 -1.88 -11.44 8.09
CA ALA A 119 -3.34 -11.35 8.20
C ALA A 119 -3.82 -10.82 9.56
N ARG A 120 -2.98 -10.93 10.62
CA ARG A 120 -3.29 -10.42 11.96
C ARG A 120 -3.52 -8.92 12.02
N SER A 121 -2.92 -8.16 11.10
CA SER A 121 -3.08 -6.70 11.01
C SER A 121 -4.17 -6.26 10.04
N TYR A 122 -4.73 -7.19 9.25
CA TYR A 122 -5.69 -6.88 8.21
C TYR A 122 -7.12 -6.91 8.77
N ASN A 123 -7.82 -5.78 8.65
CA ASN A 123 -9.20 -5.68 9.13
C ASN A 123 -10.17 -6.17 8.05
N GLU A 124 -10.50 -7.46 8.05
CA GLU A 124 -11.43 -8.05 7.08
C GLU A 124 -12.84 -7.47 7.16
N GLU A 125 -13.30 -7.07 8.34
CA GLU A 125 -14.64 -6.49 8.54
C GLU A 125 -14.80 -5.18 7.76
N ARG A 126 -13.74 -4.37 7.70
CA ARG A 126 -13.77 -3.05 7.04
C ARG A 126 -13.22 -3.10 5.62
N LEU A 127 -12.21 -3.93 5.38
CA LEU A 127 -11.53 -4.00 4.08
C LEU A 127 -12.08 -5.12 3.20
N GLY A 128 -12.94 -6.01 3.70
CA GLY A 128 -13.38 -7.21 2.98
C GLY A 128 -12.34 -8.33 3.09
N LYS A 129 -12.60 -9.49 2.50
CA LYS A 129 -11.76 -10.70 2.64
C LYS A 129 -10.33 -10.47 2.16
N ALA A 130 -9.34 -10.95 2.92
CA ALA A 130 -7.95 -10.92 2.49
C ALA A 130 -7.71 -11.86 1.30
N TYR A 131 -6.70 -11.57 0.48
CA TYR A 131 -6.21 -12.45 -0.59
C TYR A 131 -4.69 -12.44 -0.67
N SER A 132 -4.09 -13.46 -1.28
CA SER A 132 -2.64 -13.52 -1.48
C SER A 132 -2.19 -12.37 -2.39
N GLY A 133 -1.25 -11.54 -1.92
CA GLY A 133 -0.82 -10.35 -2.65
C GLY A 133 -1.61 -9.08 -2.31
N CYS A 134 -2.45 -9.08 -1.27
CA CYS A 134 -3.26 -7.95 -0.83
C CYS A 134 -2.46 -6.75 -0.27
N GLY A 135 -1.14 -6.70 -0.44
CA GLY A 135 -0.28 -5.61 0.04
C GLY A 135 0.47 -4.93 -1.09
N LEU A 136 0.79 -3.66 -0.88
CA LEU A 136 1.64 -2.85 -1.74
C LEU A 136 2.78 -2.29 -0.92
N TYR A 137 4.01 -2.47 -1.39
CA TYR A 137 5.14 -1.69 -0.89
C TYR A 137 4.97 -0.26 -1.35
N VAL A 138 4.98 0.67 -0.40
CA VAL A 138 4.79 2.09 -0.63
C VAL A 138 5.94 2.90 -0.04
N MET A 139 6.16 4.06 -0.64
CA MET A 139 7.12 5.05 -0.16
C MET A 139 6.36 6.34 0.19
N ALA A 140 6.59 6.86 1.39
CA ALA A 140 6.17 8.22 1.71
C ALA A 140 7.21 9.20 1.16
N VAL A 141 6.74 10.21 0.45
CA VAL A 141 7.56 11.20 -0.21
C VAL A 141 7.16 12.61 0.19
N GLN A 142 8.11 13.54 0.11
CA GLN A 142 7.87 14.96 0.29
C GLN A 142 8.66 15.76 -0.75
N LYS A 143 8.16 16.95 -1.10
CA LYS A 143 8.84 17.84 -2.04
C LYS A 143 10.09 18.42 -1.39
N MET A 144 11.23 18.34 -2.07
CA MET A 144 12.45 19.01 -1.64
C MET A 144 12.26 20.53 -1.69
N GLN A 145 12.92 21.25 -0.80
CA GLN A 145 12.84 22.72 -0.80
C GLN A 145 13.41 23.27 -2.12
N ASP A 146 12.66 24.12 -2.80
CA ASP A 146 13.03 24.79 -4.06
C ASP A 146 13.34 23.87 -5.25
N ASP A 147 12.88 22.61 -5.21
CA ASP A 147 13.12 21.61 -6.25
C ASP A 147 11.81 20.85 -6.57
N GLU A 148 11.60 20.49 -7.83
CA GLU A 148 10.48 19.63 -8.24
C GLU A 148 10.71 18.16 -7.86
N ARG A 149 11.94 17.81 -7.45
CA ARG A 149 12.26 16.48 -6.94
C ARG A 149 11.58 16.21 -5.61
N LEU A 150 11.24 14.94 -5.44
CA LEU A 150 10.75 14.39 -4.20
C LEU A 150 11.90 13.70 -3.46
N GLU A 151 11.85 13.74 -2.14
CA GLU A 151 12.72 12.94 -1.28
C GLU A 151 11.92 11.87 -0.55
N ARG A 152 12.59 10.76 -0.24
CA ARG A 152 12.03 9.67 0.53
C ARG A 152 12.01 10.02 2.01
N VAL A 153 10.82 10.01 2.60
CA VAL A 153 10.65 10.14 4.06
C VAL A 153 10.65 8.78 4.74
N GLY A 154 10.03 7.77 4.11
CA GLY A 154 10.00 6.42 4.65
C GLY A 154 9.39 5.39 3.72
N VAL A 155 9.39 4.14 4.17
CA VAL A 155 8.91 2.99 3.40
C VAL A 155 8.01 2.11 4.25
N GLY A 156 6.98 1.58 3.64
CA GLY A 156 5.94 0.85 4.34
C GLY A 156 5.20 -0.12 3.45
N VAL A 157 4.14 -0.67 4.02
CA VAL A 157 3.20 -1.55 3.34
C VAL A 157 1.79 -1.03 3.61
N ILE A 158 1.00 -0.94 2.54
CA ILE A 158 -0.42 -0.63 2.61
C ILE A 158 -1.23 -1.77 1.99
N PHE A 159 -2.44 -2.00 2.48
CA PHE A 159 -3.34 -2.97 1.88
C PHE A 159 -3.86 -2.48 0.52
N GLU A 160 -3.78 -3.32 -0.49
CA GLU A 160 -4.18 -3.00 -1.87
C GLU A 160 -5.63 -2.54 -1.94
N GLN A 161 -6.53 -3.12 -1.15
CA GLN A 161 -7.93 -2.69 -1.12
C GLN A 161 -8.11 -1.25 -0.61
N ALA A 162 -7.29 -0.81 0.34
CA ALA A 162 -7.32 0.57 0.81
C ALA A 162 -6.80 1.53 -0.27
N TRP A 163 -5.77 1.11 -1.00
CA TRP A 163 -5.23 1.85 -2.14
C TRP A 163 -6.26 2.01 -3.27
N LEU A 164 -6.96 0.94 -3.64
CA LEU A 164 -8.01 0.99 -4.66
C LEU A 164 -9.15 1.94 -4.27
N LYS A 165 -9.45 2.04 -2.97
CA LYS A 165 -10.49 2.93 -2.43
C LYS A 165 -10.03 4.38 -2.27
N SER A 166 -8.73 4.67 -2.34
CA SER A 166 -8.20 6.02 -2.10
C SER A 166 -8.23 6.94 -3.32
N MET A 167 -8.83 6.48 -4.43
CA MET A 167 -8.88 7.21 -5.71
C MET A 167 -7.49 7.68 -6.16
N ALA A 168 -6.51 6.78 -6.08
CA ALA A 168 -5.12 7.07 -6.43
C ALA A 168 -5.02 7.64 -7.86
N GLY A 169 -4.27 8.72 -8.00
CA GLY A 169 -3.91 9.29 -9.30
C GLY A 169 -2.61 8.67 -9.83
N GLU A 170 -2.23 9.00 -11.06
CA GLU A 170 -0.92 8.66 -11.61
C GLU A 170 -0.06 9.91 -11.77
N LYS A 171 1.26 9.78 -11.55
CA LYS A 171 2.21 10.87 -11.80
C LYS A 171 3.59 10.36 -12.15
N VAL A 172 4.41 11.24 -12.73
CA VAL A 172 5.86 11.04 -12.85
C VAL A 172 6.52 11.50 -11.55
N VAL A 173 7.40 10.66 -11.01
CA VAL A 173 8.18 10.94 -9.81
C VAL A 173 9.62 11.15 -10.21
N TYR A 174 10.18 12.29 -9.78
CA TYR A 174 11.61 12.59 -9.84
C TYR A 174 12.18 12.44 -8.42
N LEU A 175 12.70 11.27 -8.09
CA LEU A 175 13.20 10.98 -6.74
C LEU A 175 14.70 11.33 -6.67
N GLY A 176 15.04 12.25 -5.75
CA GLY A 176 16.38 12.77 -5.53
C GLY A 176 17.03 12.33 -4.22
#